data_AF-A0A165KHQ9-F1
#
_entry.id   AF-A0A165KHQ9-F1
#
_cell.length_a   1.000
_cell.length_b   1.000
_cell.length_c   1.000
_cell.angle_alpha   90.00
_cell.angle_beta   90.00
_cell.angle_gamma   90.00
#
_symmetry.space_group_name_H-M   'P 1'
#
loop_
_entity.id
_entity.type
_entity.pdbx_description
1 polymer ?
#
loop_
_entity_poly.entity_id
_entity_poly.type
_entity_poly.pdbx_seq_one_letter_code
_entity_poly.pdbx_strand_id
1 'polypeptide(L)'
;MALDLLCTGPPPLHKYRHDLESFFYIYTTFAAAYDPPNRHLGKIVQWQQESLVAIGDEKRRFLTNVYTLDQALNRKIVHDDFKPLLDQSSFLMALHEVFGNIETLASQVGHSVYQRTMAIRRGLPTAKLDAKIMKVEKERDEQMTYSKFMEILKEPEDME
;
A
#
# COMPACT_ATOMS: atom_id res chain seq x y z
N MET A 1 -1.85 -8.54 4.36
CA MET A 1 -2.00 -8.75 2.90
C MET A 1 -1.88 -7.43 2.18
N ALA A 2 -1.03 -7.42 1.16
CA ALA A 2 -0.85 -6.36 0.18
C ALA A 2 -2.14 -6.07 -0.59
N LEU A 3 -2.30 -4.84 -1.09
CA LEU A 3 -3.53 -4.40 -1.75
C LEU A 3 -3.85 -5.21 -3.01
N ASP A 4 -2.82 -5.54 -3.78
CA ASP A 4 -2.91 -6.33 -5.01
C ASP A 4 -3.59 -7.69 -4.84
N LEU A 5 -3.42 -8.29 -3.66
CA LEU A 5 -3.98 -9.59 -3.31
C LEU A 5 -5.43 -9.50 -2.81
N LEU A 6 -5.92 -8.28 -2.57
CA LEU A 6 -7.27 -7.98 -2.07
C LEU A 6 -8.20 -7.48 -3.18
N CYS A 7 -7.67 -7.24 -4.37
CA CYS A 7 -8.43 -6.76 -5.51
C CYS A 7 -9.27 -7.87 -6.16
N THR A 8 -10.37 -7.48 -6.79
CA THR A 8 -11.18 -8.40 -7.61
C THR A 8 -10.42 -8.81 -8.87
N GLY A 9 -10.42 -10.09 -9.21
CA GLY A 9 -9.81 -10.60 -10.43
C GLY A 9 -8.92 -11.82 -10.17
N PRO A 10 -8.17 -12.28 -11.19
CA PRO A 10 -7.16 -13.31 -10.98
C PRO A 10 -6.08 -12.78 -10.03
N PRO A 11 -5.62 -13.60 -9.06
CA PRO A 11 -4.51 -13.23 -8.19
C PRO A 11 -3.28 -12.84 -9.02
N PRO A 12 -2.62 -11.72 -8.73
CA PRO A 12 -1.40 -11.36 -9.42
C PRO A 12 -0.27 -12.33 -9.04
N LEU A 13 0.77 -12.39 -9.87
CA LEU A 13 2.01 -13.05 -9.49
C LEU A 13 2.57 -12.36 -8.24
N HIS A 14 2.86 -13.17 -7.21
CA HIS A 14 3.46 -12.67 -5.98
C HIS A 14 4.82 -12.04 -6.26
N LYS A 15 5.06 -10.86 -5.69
CA LYS A 15 6.31 -10.10 -5.79
C LYS A 15 6.78 -9.76 -4.39
N TYR A 16 8.09 -9.60 -4.22
CA TYR A 16 8.68 -9.25 -2.93
C TYR A 16 8.08 -7.98 -2.29
N ARG A 17 7.69 -6.98 -3.11
CA ARG A 17 6.99 -5.78 -2.61
C ARG A 17 5.68 -6.07 -1.89
N HIS A 18 5.02 -7.20 -2.17
CA HIS A 18 3.79 -7.60 -1.48
C HIS A 18 4.06 -8.05 -0.03
N ASP A 19 5.22 -8.64 0.21
CA ASP A 19 5.65 -9.00 1.56
C ASP A 19 6.00 -7.75 2.36
N LEU A 20 6.73 -6.81 1.74
CA LEU A 20 7.04 -5.50 2.33
C LEU A 20 5.77 -4.68 2.64
N GLU A 21 4.80 -4.66 1.72
CA GLU A 21 3.51 -3.99 1.96
C GLU A 21 2.72 -4.68 3.08
N SER A 22 2.77 -6.01 3.15
CA SER A 22 2.14 -6.76 4.23
C SER A 22 2.77 -6.45 5.59
N PHE A 23 4.10 -6.36 5.65
CA PHE A 23 4.82 -5.89 6.83
C PHE A 23 4.39 -4.48 7.21
N PHE A 24 4.33 -3.56 6.25
CA PHE A 24 3.87 -2.18 6.47
C PHE A 24 2.50 -2.11 7.15
N TYR A 25 1.52 -2.91 6.70
CA TYR A 25 0.20 -2.93 7.35
C TYR A 25 0.25 -3.51 8.77
N ILE A 26 1.08 -4.52 9.03
CA ILE A 26 1.25 -5.09 10.38
C ILE A 26 1.88 -4.03 11.30
N TYR A 27 2.95 -3.39 10.84
CA TYR A 27 3.65 -2.34 11.57
C TYR A 27 2.72 -1.15 11.87
N THR A 28 1.93 -0.73 10.88
CA THR A 28 0.91 0.31 11.03
C THR A 28 -0.14 -0.09 12.08
N THR A 29 -0.62 -1.33 12.06
CA THR A 29 -1.60 -1.83 13.04
C THR A 29 -1.02 -1.77 14.44
N PHE A 30 0.25 -2.16 14.60
CA PHE A 30 0.94 -2.11 15.88
C PHE A 30 1.09 -0.68 16.38
N ALA A 31 1.61 0.23 15.54
CA ALA A 31 1.78 1.63 15.90
C ALA A 31 0.46 2.32 16.25
N ALA A 32 -0.64 1.97 15.57
CA ALA A 32 -1.94 2.59 15.77
C ALA A 32 -2.74 2.03 16.96
N ALA A 33 -2.56 0.75 17.30
CA ALA A 33 -3.51 0.05 18.18
C ALA A 33 -2.87 -0.77 19.30
N TYR A 34 -1.54 -0.90 19.36
CA TYR A 34 -0.91 -1.63 20.44
C TYR A 34 -0.88 -0.80 21.74
N ASP A 35 -1.30 -1.43 22.82
CA ASP A 35 -1.32 -0.92 24.19
C ASP A 35 -0.28 -1.70 25.01
N PRO A 36 0.94 -1.15 25.21
CA PRO A 36 2.02 -1.84 25.90
C PRO A 36 1.70 -2.20 27.36
N PRO A 37 1.12 -1.30 28.20
CA PRO A 37 0.73 -1.63 29.57
C PRO A 37 -0.17 -2.87 29.66
N ASN A 38 -1.16 -2.98 28.79
CA ASN A 38 -2.11 -4.11 28.79
C ASN A 38 -1.69 -5.28 27.89
N ARG A 39 -0.57 -5.14 27.17
CA ARG A 39 -0.08 -6.09 26.15
C ARG A 39 -1.17 -6.49 25.16
N HIS A 40 -2.01 -5.53 24.82
CA HIS A 40 -3.21 -5.75 24.02
C HIS A 40 -3.02 -5.08 22.66
N LEU A 41 -3.25 -5.84 21.59
CA LEU A 41 -3.37 -5.26 20.26
C LEU A 41 -4.84 -4.98 19.98
N GLY A 42 -5.18 -3.69 19.96
CA GLY A 42 -6.48 -3.21 19.55
C GLY A 42 -6.75 -3.46 18.07
N LYS A 43 -7.79 -2.81 17.54
CA LYS A 43 -8.31 -3.09 16.21
C LYS A 43 -8.44 -1.81 15.40
N ILE A 44 -7.96 -1.85 14.16
CA ILE A 44 -8.38 -0.90 13.12
C ILE A 44 -9.65 -1.48 12.50
N VAL A 45 -10.82 -0.99 12.93
CA VAL A 45 -12.12 -1.57 12.56
C VAL A 45 -12.32 -1.61 11.05
N GLN A 46 -11.81 -0.61 10.33
CA GLN A 46 -11.82 -0.53 8.87
C GLN A 46 -11.11 -1.72 8.21
N TRP A 47 -10.14 -2.34 8.88
CA TRP A 47 -9.38 -3.48 8.35
C TRP A 47 -9.90 -4.84 8.85
N GLN A 48 -10.97 -4.86 9.65
CA GLN A 48 -11.64 -6.08 10.14
C GLN A 48 -13.01 -6.24 9.49
N GLN A 49 -13.03 -6.31 8.17
CA GLN A 49 -14.24 -6.54 7.39
C GLN A 49 -14.38 -8.01 7.02
N GLU A 50 -15.62 -8.49 6.83
CA GLU A 50 -15.87 -9.87 6.39
C GLU A 50 -15.41 -10.13 4.95
N SER A 51 -15.38 -9.08 4.12
CA SER A 51 -15.01 -9.15 2.71
C SER A 51 -13.57 -8.70 2.49
N LEU A 52 -12.77 -9.54 1.83
CA LEU A 52 -11.41 -9.17 1.40
C LEU A 52 -11.40 -7.95 0.49
N VAL A 53 -12.43 -7.81 -0.37
CA VAL A 53 -12.58 -6.64 -1.25
C VAL A 53 -12.82 -5.38 -0.41
N ALA A 54 -13.65 -5.45 0.63
CA ALA A 54 -13.89 -4.33 1.52
C ALA A 54 -12.62 -3.93 2.30
N ILE A 55 -11.83 -4.91 2.77
CA ILE A 55 -10.52 -4.64 3.38
C ILE A 55 -9.60 -3.96 2.37
N GLY A 56 -9.59 -4.43 1.12
CA GLY A 56 -8.84 -3.82 0.02
C GLY A 56 -9.23 -2.36 -0.22
N ASP A 57 -10.52 -2.06 -0.28
CA ASP A 57 -11.03 -0.70 -0.47
C ASP A 57 -10.63 0.24 0.67
N GLU A 58 -10.74 -0.23 1.92
CA GLU A 58 -10.33 0.56 3.09
C GLU A 58 -8.82 0.83 3.12
N LYS A 59 -8.00 -0.17 2.76
CA LYS A 59 -6.55 0.02 2.65
C LYS A 59 -6.16 0.97 1.52
N ARG A 60 -6.87 0.90 0.38
CA ARG A 60 -6.70 1.83 -0.73
C ARG A 60 -6.99 3.26 -0.29
N ARG A 61 -8.11 3.47 0.41
CA ARG A 61 -8.47 4.78 0.98
C ARG A 61 -7.42 5.24 1.99
N PHE A 62 -6.96 4.36 2.87
CA PHE A 62 -5.89 4.68 3.81
C PHE A 62 -4.62 5.19 3.11
N LEU A 63 -4.23 4.60 1.98
CA LEU A 63 -3.06 5.03 1.20
C LEU A 63 -3.26 6.33 0.41
N THR A 64 -4.49 6.63 -0.02
CA THR A 64 -4.76 7.70 -1.01
C THR A 64 -5.60 8.85 -0.48
N ASN A 65 -6.12 8.76 0.75
CA ASN A 65 -7.02 9.72 1.36
C ASN A 65 -6.55 10.10 2.77
N VAL A 66 -6.16 11.37 2.94
CA VAL A 66 -5.66 11.91 4.21
C VAL A 66 -6.65 11.76 5.37
N TYR A 67 -7.95 11.87 5.11
CA TYR A 67 -8.95 11.71 6.16
C TYR A 67 -9.01 10.25 6.68
N THR A 68 -8.86 9.27 5.79
CA THR A 68 -8.83 7.85 6.20
C THR A 68 -7.54 7.52 6.93
N LEU A 69 -6.42 8.12 6.51
CA LEU A 69 -5.14 8.05 7.21
C LEU A 69 -5.26 8.59 8.64
N ASP A 70 -5.78 9.82 8.81
CA ASP A 70 -5.94 10.48 10.11
C ASP A 70 -6.88 9.71 11.04
N GLN A 71 -7.93 9.09 10.49
CA GLN A 71 -8.82 8.23 11.26
C GLN A 71 -8.12 6.97 11.76
N ALA A 72 -7.35 6.30 10.88
CA ALA A 72 -6.64 5.08 11.24
C ALA A 72 -5.48 5.35 12.22
N LEU A 73 -4.81 6.50 12.07
CA LEU A 73 -3.67 6.94 12.88
C LEU A 73 -4.07 8.03 13.88
N ASN A 74 -5.25 7.92 14.49
CA ASN A 74 -5.77 8.95 15.38
C ASN A 74 -4.85 9.13 16.62
N ARG A 75 -4.06 10.20 16.60
CA ARG A 75 -3.08 10.54 17.66
C ARG A 75 -3.68 10.72 19.05
N LYS A 76 -5.00 10.89 19.17
CA LYS A 76 -5.68 10.95 20.48
C LYS A 76 -5.83 9.58 21.15
N ILE A 77 -5.75 8.51 20.37
CA ILE A 77 -5.97 7.12 20.82
C ILE A 77 -4.64 6.37 20.90
N VAL A 78 -3.71 6.65 19.98
CA VAL A 78 -2.39 6.02 19.95
C VAL A 78 -1.63 6.25 21.25
N HIS A 79 -1.03 5.18 21.79
CA HIS A 79 -0.18 5.22 22.98
C HIS A 79 1.00 6.19 22.78
N ASP A 80 1.38 6.91 23.83
CA ASP A 80 2.37 8.00 23.75
C ASP A 80 3.70 7.54 23.15
N ASP A 81 4.18 6.35 23.51
CA ASP A 81 5.43 5.76 22.99
C ASP A 81 5.44 5.58 21.47
N PHE A 82 4.28 5.44 20.82
CA PHE A 82 4.17 5.25 19.37
C PHE A 82 3.85 6.53 18.61
N LYS A 83 3.49 7.63 19.28
CA LYS A 83 3.21 8.91 18.62
C LYS A 83 4.34 9.40 17.71
N PRO A 84 5.64 9.22 18.03
CA PRO A 84 6.72 9.60 17.12
C PRO A 84 6.69 8.84 15.78
N LEU A 85 6.15 7.63 15.74
CA LEU A 85 6.00 6.85 14.49
C LEU A 85 4.97 7.48 13.54
N LEU A 86 4.09 8.35 14.03
CA LEU A 86 3.08 9.02 13.22
C LEU A 86 3.56 10.39 12.71
N ASP A 87 4.79 10.80 13.04
CA ASP A 87 5.35 12.06 12.55
C ASP A 87 5.69 11.97 11.08
N GLN A 88 5.55 13.08 10.35
CA GLN A 88 5.74 13.10 8.89
C GLN A 88 7.17 12.69 8.46
N SER A 89 8.16 12.87 9.34
CA SER A 89 9.53 12.45 9.11
C SER A 89 9.83 11.01 9.55
N SER A 90 8.83 10.28 10.05
CA SER A 90 9.00 8.88 10.46
C SER A 90 9.13 7.98 9.24
N PHE A 91 9.78 6.83 9.42
CA PHE A 91 9.83 5.83 8.36
C PHE A 91 8.45 5.26 8.04
N LEU A 92 7.52 5.20 9.01
CA LEU A 92 6.14 4.72 8.77
C LEU A 92 5.43 5.64 7.77
N MET A 93 5.61 6.96 7.91
CA MET A 93 5.03 7.93 6.98
C MET A 93 5.73 7.91 5.62
N ALA A 94 7.04 7.70 5.58
CA ALA A 94 7.76 7.49 4.32
C ALA A 94 7.30 6.21 3.59
N LEU A 95 7.09 5.10 4.31
CA LEU A 95 6.53 3.87 3.73
C LEU A 95 5.11 4.09 3.21
N HIS A 96 4.27 4.81 3.96
CA HIS A 96 2.92 5.17 3.53
C HIS A 96 2.93 5.93 2.20
N GLU A 97 3.82 6.92 2.06
CA GLU A 97 3.97 7.69 0.82
C GLU A 97 4.36 6.79 -0.37
N VAL A 98 5.37 5.92 -0.21
CA VAL A 98 5.81 5.03 -1.28
C VAL A 98 4.70 4.06 -1.69
N PHE A 99 3.99 3.45 -0.74
CA PHE A 99 2.87 2.56 -1.07
C PHE A 99 1.67 3.31 -1.65
N GLY A 100 1.44 4.57 -1.25
CA GLY A 100 0.46 5.46 -1.89
C GLY A 100 0.79 5.76 -3.36
N ASN A 101 2.07 5.97 -3.67
CA ASN A 101 2.55 6.14 -5.04
C ASN A 101 2.38 4.85 -5.86
N ILE A 102 2.69 3.68 -5.28
CA ILE A 102 2.46 2.37 -5.91
C ILE A 102 0.98 2.17 -6.27
N GLU A 103 0.06 2.53 -5.37
CA GLU A 103 -1.38 2.42 -5.62
C GLU A 103 -1.87 3.45 -6.66
N THR A 104 -1.29 4.65 -6.66
CA THR A 104 -1.57 5.65 -7.70
C THR A 104 -1.16 5.13 -9.08
N LEU A 105 0.02 4.52 -9.20
CA LEU A 105 0.48 3.89 -10.44
C LEU A 105 -0.40 2.69 -10.83
N ALA A 106 -0.82 1.86 -9.87
CA ALA A 106 -1.77 0.77 -10.11
C ALA A 106 -3.09 1.27 -10.72
N SER A 107 -3.63 2.37 -10.18
CA SER A 107 -4.82 3.03 -10.70
C SER A 107 -4.63 3.55 -12.13
N GLN A 108 -3.45 4.09 -12.46
CA GLN A 108 -3.12 4.51 -13.83
C GLN A 108 -3.05 3.33 -14.82
N VAL A 109 -2.50 2.19 -14.38
CA VAL A 109 -2.51 0.95 -15.16
C VAL A 109 -3.94 0.49 -15.40
N GLY A 110 -4.76 0.40 -14.35
CA GLY A 110 -6.17 0.01 -14.45
C GLY A 110 -6.95 0.87 -15.45
N HIS A 111 -6.75 2.19 -15.40
CA HIS A 111 -7.33 3.11 -16.39
C HIS A 111 -6.85 2.83 -17.82
N SER A 112 -5.55 2.57 -18.00
CA SER A 112 -4.97 2.27 -19.32
C SER A 112 -5.46 0.92 -19.88
N VAL A 113 -5.63 -0.09 -19.03
CA VAL A 113 -6.21 -1.40 -19.38
C VAL A 113 -7.69 -1.25 -19.79
N TYR A 114 -8.45 -0.42 -19.09
CA TYR A 114 -9.82 -0.10 -19.47
C TYR A 114 -9.88 0.56 -20.86
N GLN A 115 -9.07 1.60 -21.09
CA GLN A 115 -8.96 2.26 -22.39
C GLN A 115 -8.57 1.29 -23.51
N ARG A 116 -7.61 0.40 -23.24
CA ARG A 116 -7.16 -0.65 -24.16
C ARG A 116 -8.32 -1.58 -24.53
N THR A 117 -9.08 -2.03 -23.54
CA THR A 117 -10.24 -2.90 -23.73
C THR A 117 -11.30 -2.23 -24.61
N MET A 118 -11.55 -0.93 -24.40
CA MET A 118 -12.46 -0.16 -25.24
C MET A 118 -11.94 0.05 -26.67
N ALA A 119 -10.63 0.26 -26.85
CA ALA A 119 -10.00 0.37 -28.16
C ALA A 119 -10.16 -0.92 -28.97
N ILE A 120 -9.92 -2.09 -28.35
CA ILE A 120 -10.12 -3.41 -28.97
C ILE A 120 -11.56 -3.56 -29.46
N ARG A 121 -12.54 -3.24 -28.61
CA ARG A 121 -13.97 -3.29 -28.96
C ARG A 121 -14.34 -2.38 -30.14
N ARG A 122 -13.57 -1.31 -30.38
CA ARG A 122 -13.76 -0.35 -31.47
C ARG A 122 -12.88 -0.64 -32.69
N GLY A 123 -12.05 -1.69 -32.68
CA GLY A 123 -11.09 -1.99 -33.75
C GLY A 123 -9.96 -0.96 -33.86
N LEU A 124 -9.64 -0.23 -32.78
CA LEU A 124 -8.60 0.78 -32.76
C LEU A 124 -7.24 0.20 -32.34
N PRO A 125 -6.11 0.77 -32.82
CA PRO A 125 -4.77 0.31 -32.44
C PRO A 125 -4.50 0.43 -30.93
N THR A 126 -3.89 -0.61 -30.32
CA THR A 126 -3.58 -0.64 -28.88
C THR A 126 -2.10 -0.46 -28.54
N ALA A 127 -1.19 -0.50 -29.51
CA ALA A 127 0.26 -0.56 -29.25
C ALA A 127 0.78 0.56 -28.32
N LYS A 128 0.23 1.77 -28.43
CA LYS A 128 0.58 2.89 -27.54
C LYS A 128 0.12 2.65 -26.10
N LEU A 129 -1.05 2.05 -25.91
CA LEU A 129 -1.58 1.69 -24.59
C LEU A 129 -0.81 0.52 -23.99
N ASP A 130 -0.46 -0.48 -24.81
CA ASP A 130 0.38 -1.61 -24.39
C ASP A 130 1.74 -1.12 -23.87
N ALA A 131 2.42 -0.27 -24.63
CA ALA A 131 3.69 0.33 -24.21
C ALA A 131 3.55 1.19 -22.92
N LYS A 132 2.44 1.93 -22.78
CA LYS A 132 2.16 2.71 -21.58
C LYS A 132 1.95 1.80 -20.36
N ILE A 133 1.15 0.75 -20.48
CA ILE A 133 0.89 -0.21 -19.40
C ILE A 133 2.21 -0.85 -18.95
N MET A 134 3.02 -1.34 -19.88
CA MET A 134 4.32 -1.95 -19.56
C MET A 134 5.26 -0.98 -18.85
N LYS A 135 5.32 0.28 -19.31
CA LYS A 135 6.16 1.31 -18.69
C LYS A 135 5.74 1.58 -17.25
N VAL A 136 4.44 1.79 -17.02
CA VAL A 136 3.92 2.15 -15.69
C VAL A 136 4.00 0.95 -14.72
N GLU A 137 3.76 -0.28 -15.17
CA GLU A 137 3.95 -1.47 -14.34
C GLU A 137 5.42 -1.64 -13.92
N LYS A 138 6.36 -1.40 -14.83
CA LYS A 138 7.79 -1.41 -14.49
C LYS A 138 8.14 -0.35 -13.45
N GLU A 139 7.71 0.89 -13.68
CA GLU A 139 7.94 2.00 -12.74
C GLU A 139 7.35 1.70 -11.35
N ARG A 140 6.17 1.08 -11.32
CA ARG A 140 5.48 0.66 -10.11
C ARG A 140 6.24 -0.41 -9.34
N ASP A 141 6.76 -1.42 -10.03
CA ASP A 141 7.57 -2.47 -9.38
C ASP A 141 8.89 -1.92 -8.83
N GLU A 142 9.48 -0.93 -9.51
CA GLU A 142 10.71 -0.27 -9.09
C GLU A 142 10.53 0.68 -7.88
N GLN A 143 9.29 1.03 -7.51
CA GLN A 143 9.04 1.92 -6.36
C GLN A 143 9.50 1.33 -5.03
N MET A 144 9.38 0.01 -4.85
CA MET A 144 9.73 -0.64 -3.58
C MET A 144 10.60 -1.88 -3.82
N THR A 145 11.89 -1.70 -3.62
CA THR A 145 12.90 -2.77 -3.55
C THR A 145 13.32 -2.99 -2.09
N TYR A 146 14.02 -4.09 -1.81
CA TYR A 146 14.61 -4.31 -0.49
C TYR A 146 15.53 -3.16 -0.08
N SER A 147 16.44 -2.74 -0.96
CA SER A 147 17.35 -1.63 -0.71
C SER A 147 16.64 -0.33 -0.35
N LYS A 148 15.58 0.04 -1.10
CA LYS A 148 14.77 1.23 -0.77
C LYS A 148 14.06 1.09 0.56
N PHE A 149 13.57 -0.10 0.88
CA PHE A 149 12.92 -0.37 2.15
C PHE A 149 13.90 -0.21 3.33
N MET A 150 15.11 -0.77 3.23
CA MET A 150 16.15 -0.63 4.25
C MET A 150 16.63 0.82 4.39
N GLU A 151 16.77 1.54 3.27
CA GLU A 151 17.07 2.98 3.28
C GLU A 151 16.02 3.78 4.05
N ILE A 152 14.72 3.51 3.83
CA ILE A 152 13.62 4.16 4.55
C ILE A 152 13.68 3.85 6.05
N LEU A 153 13.98 2.60 6.42
CA LEU A 153 14.14 2.20 7.82
C LEU A 153 15.41 2.76 8.46
N LYS A 154 16.37 3.26 7.66
CA LYS A 154 17.72 3.67 8.08
C LYS A 154 18.52 2.54 8.72
N GLU A 155 18.28 1.32 8.26
CA GLU A 155 18.98 0.12 8.71
C GLU A 155 19.93 -0.36 7.60
N PRO A 156 21.08 -0.98 7.95
CA PRO A 156 21.97 -1.54 6.96
C PRO A 156 21.28 -2.67 6.20
N GLU A 157 21.59 -2.81 4.92
CA GLU A 157 21.27 -4.05 4.22
C GLU A 157 22.12 -5.17 4.82
N ASP A 158 21.48 -6.22 5.33
CA ASP A 158 22.15 -7.47 5.67
C ASP A 158 22.72 -8.09 4.39
N MET A 159 23.92 -7.66 4.00
CA MET A 159 24.68 -8.27 2.93
C MET A 159 25.53 -9.41 3.53
N GLU A 160 25.13 -10.66 3.27
CA GLU A 160 26.01 -11.83 3.42
C GLU A 160 27.14 -11.83 2.38
#